data_AF-A0A0M8KQZ9-F1
#
_entry.id   AF-A0A0M8KQZ9-F1
#
_cell.length_a   1.000
_cell.length_b   1.000
_cell.length_c   1.000
_cell.angle_alpha   90.00
_cell.angle_beta   90.00
_cell.angle_gamma   90.00
#
_symmetry.space_group_name_H-M   'P 1'
#
loop_
_entity.id
_entity.type
_entity.pdbx_description
1 polymer ?
#
loop_
_entity_poly.entity_id
_entity_poly.type
_entity_poly.pdbx_seq_one_letter_code
_entity_poly.pdbx_strand_id
1 'polypeptide(L)'
;MSTPVPARSSSTTAPTRARRRLALLVLAVLIASAGVLGAAPGSEARTPPAGLGGFVPGTLISDAQMFAGTSMTAAQVDAFLDQKGASCTRGTDGADCLKNLRMDTPQRAKDAYCAAIPAKKAASAGTIIADVARACSISPKVLLTMLQKEQGLVTTRNATPKMLREALGFGCPDFQTCDPRYAGFAQQIYNAGVRLQAYGDPARGYRYQAGRTYDIQYSPYAFCGYGKVTISNRATAALYNYTPFTPTQATLDAGSAAVPDDVCATYGNRNFYRLYSQWFGSPTGASTSRYPVAAPLGKKPAAPFADVPYDTTIFFTEIAWMKHMGYSTGWGSGASAVYRPYDPIKRDAVIAFLYRAAGSPAFTPPKVSPFKDVNSKDTIFYKEITWAHSVGLAQGWPDGTFRPYEPIKRDAMAAFLHRAAGAPAFTGPTRSPFTDVHRGSEVFYDEITWMAANGYSTGWSDGTFRPYEPIKRDAVAAFVYRWKVA
;
A
#
# COMPACT_ATOMS: atom_id res chain seq x y z
N MET A 1 4.86 2.65 -85.76
CA MET A 1 6.18 1.97 -85.64
C MET A 1 6.36 1.58 -84.18
N SER A 2 6.49 0.31 -83.77
CA SER A 2 6.29 -0.94 -84.52
C SER A 2 5.80 -2.06 -83.56
N THR A 3 5.06 -3.01 -84.13
CA THR A 3 4.49 -4.26 -83.55
C THR A 3 5.52 -5.38 -83.38
N PRO A 4 5.20 -6.62 -82.90
CA PRO A 4 4.20 -7.14 -81.91
C PRO A 4 4.89 -8.06 -80.82
N VAL A 5 4.28 -8.68 -79.78
CA VAL A 5 3.33 -9.86 -79.65
C VAL A 5 3.77 -11.12 -80.44
N PRO A 6 3.62 -12.42 -79.99
CA PRO A 6 3.03 -13.04 -78.78
C PRO A 6 4.14 -13.68 -77.84
N ALA A 7 4.11 -14.86 -77.16
CA ALA A 7 3.20 -16.03 -77.05
C ALA A 7 3.41 -16.97 -75.81
N ARG A 8 2.37 -17.76 -75.50
CA ARG A 8 2.25 -19.21 -75.10
C ARG A 8 3.40 -20.01 -74.42
N SER A 9 3.18 -21.12 -73.68
CA SER A 9 2.00 -21.66 -72.95
C SER A 9 2.36 -22.94 -72.13
N SER A 10 1.46 -23.36 -71.22
CA SER A 10 1.08 -24.76 -70.89
C SER A 10 2.13 -25.84 -70.51
N SER A 11 2.09 -26.24 -69.22
CA SER A 11 2.12 -27.65 -68.71
C SER A 11 3.36 -28.53 -69.02
N THR A 12 3.56 -29.76 -68.50
CA THR A 12 2.67 -30.74 -67.82
C THR A 12 3.46 -31.72 -66.93
N THR A 13 2.82 -32.26 -65.87
CA THR A 13 3.06 -33.57 -65.20
C THR A 13 4.43 -33.97 -64.59
N ALA A 14 4.37 -34.49 -63.36
CA ALA A 14 5.33 -35.40 -62.70
C ALA A 14 5.18 -36.86 -63.26
N PRO A 15 5.82 -37.97 -62.77
CA PRO A 15 6.57 -38.19 -61.51
C PRO A 15 7.93 -38.95 -61.68
N THR A 16 8.75 -39.26 -60.66
CA THR A 16 8.60 -40.45 -59.78
C THR A 16 9.72 -40.64 -58.73
N ARG A 17 9.37 -41.31 -57.62
CA ARG A 17 10.18 -42.23 -56.77
C ARG A 17 11.66 -41.93 -56.46
N ALA A 18 11.84 -41.05 -55.48
CA ALA A 18 12.74 -41.16 -54.31
C ALA A 18 13.77 -42.32 -54.18
N ARG A 19 15.01 -41.97 -53.75
CA ARG A 19 15.75 -42.75 -52.73
C ARG A 19 16.87 -41.95 -51.99
N ARG A 20 16.65 -41.76 -50.68
CA ARG A 20 17.60 -41.81 -49.55
C ARG A 20 18.83 -40.86 -49.45
N ARG A 21 18.86 -40.18 -48.28
CA ARG A 21 19.99 -39.83 -47.37
C ARG A 21 20.71 -38.47 -47.50
N LEU A 22 20.35 -37.59 -46.55
CA LEU A 22 21.21 -36.79 -45.67
C LEU A 22 22.46 -36.08 -46.25
N ALA A 23 22.34 -34.76 -46.39
CA ALA A 23 23.37 -33.77 -46.05
C ALA A 23 22.68 -32.47 -45.60
N LEU A 24 23.36 -31.61 -44.83
CA LEU A 24 22.84 -30.29 -44.45
C LEU A 24 22.92 -29.34 -45.65
N LEU A 25 22.03 -28.35 -45.71
CA LEU A 25 22.30 -27.10 -46.43
C LEU A 25 21.56 -25.92 -45.80
N VAL A 26 22.31 -24.83 -45.63
CA VAL A 26 21.82 -23.49 -45.31
C VAL A 26 21.50 -22.78 -46.63
N LEU A 27 20.36 -22.10 -46.75
CA LEU A 27 20.27 -20.64 -46.99
C LEU A 27 18.80 -20.17 -47.03
N ALA A 28 18.59 -18.87 -46.84
CA ALA A 28 17.27 -18.24 -46.82
C ALA A 28 16.62 -18.10 -48.21
N VAL A 29 15.29 -18.02 -48.22
CA VAL A 29 14.50 -17.42 -49.31
C VAL A 29 13.50 -16.45 -48.68
N LEU A 30 13.40 -15.25 -49.24
CA LEU A 30 12.43 -14.22 -48.84
C LEU A 30 11.01 -14.64 -49.22
N ILE A 31 10.04 -14.46 -48.31
CA ILE A 31 8.61 -14.46 -48.67
C ILE A 31 8.10 -13.02 -48.53
N ALA A 32 7.42 -12.56 -49.57
CA ALA A 32 6.93 -11.18 -49.65
C ALA A 32 5.82 -10.90 -48.63
N SER A 33 5.75 -9.65 -48.18
CA SER A 33 4.79 -9.17 -47.19
C SER A 33 3.36 -9.11 -47.74
N ALA A 34 2.56 -10.13 -47.45
CA ALA A 34 1.10 -10.00 -47.40
C ALA A 34 0.74 -9.29 -46.09
N GLY A 35 0.27 -8.04 -46.19
CA GLY A 35 -0.02 -7.19 -45.03
C GLY A 35 -1.26 -7.61 -44.24
N VAL A 36 -1.10 -8.59 -43.35
CA VAL A 36 -2.05 -8.76 -42.25
C VAL A 36 -1.87 -7.57 -41.31
N LEU A 37 -2.88 -6.71 -41.19
CA LEU A 37 -2.98 -5.83 -40.02
C LEU A 37 -3.20 -6.72 -38.80
N GLY A 38 -2.10 -7.12 -38.16
CA GLY A 38 -2.14 -7.67 -36.81
C GLY A 38 -2.74 -6.60 -35.91
N ALA A 39 -4.02 -6.74 -35.59
CA ALA A 39 -4.64 -5.96 -34.53
C ALA A 39 -3.76 -6.14 -33.28
N ALA A 40 -3.31 -5.03 -32.69
CA ALA A 40 -2.55 -5.09 -31.44
C ALA A 40 -3.33 -5.96 -30.45
N PRO A 41 -2.68 -6.94 -29.78
CA PRO A 41 -3.35 -8.05 -29.11
C PRO A 41 -4.43 -7.49 -28.18
N GLY A 42 -5.69 -7.69 -28.57
CA GLY A 42 -6.83 -7.14 -27.86
C GLY A 42 -6.76 -7.61 -26.42
N SER A 43 -6.81 -6.68 -25.48
CA SER A 43 -6.59 -6.96 -24.06
C SER A 43 -7.56 -8.03 -23.59
N GLU A 44 -7.08 -9.26 -23.45
CA GLU A 44 -7.88 -10.37 -22.92
C GLU A 44 -8.44 -9.93 -21.57
N ALA A 45 -9.75 -10.11 -21.40
CA ALA A 45 -10.45 -9.67 -20.19
C ALA A 45 -10.00 -10.55 -19.01
N ARG A 46 -8.93 -10.12 -18.33
CA ARG A 46 -8.37 -10.77 -17.14
C ARG A 46 -9.51 -11.13 -16.19
N THR A 47 -9.63 -12.42 -15.86
CA THR A 47 -10.61 -12.92 -14.90
C THR A 47 -10.54 -12.10 -13.62
N PRO A 48 -11.61 -11.38 -13.22
CA PRO A 48 -11.54 -10.48 -12.08
C PRO A 48 -11.18 -11.25 -10.81
N PRO A 49 -10.23 -10.77 -9.99
CA PRO A 49 -9.85 -11.48 -8.78
C PRO A 49 -11.03 -11.72 -7.83
N ALA A 50 -10.97 -12.80 -7.05
CA ALA A 50 -12.10 -13.32 -6.28
C ALA A 50 -12.78 -12.25 -5.40
N GLY A 51 -14.00 -11.84 -5.80
CA GLY A 51 -14.81 -10.83 -5.12
C GLY A 51 -14.67 -9.39 -5.64
N LEU A 52 -13.88 -9.12 -6.68
CA LEU A 52 -13.79 -7.81 -7.35
C LEU A 52 -14.52 -7.72 -8.70
N GLY A 53 -15.21 -8.79 -9.12
CA GLY A 53 -16.11 -8.76 -10.26
C GLY A 53 -17.18 -7.68 -10.08
N GLY A 54 -17.32 -6.79 -11.07
CA GLY A 54 -18.24 -5.65 -11.01
C GLY A 54 -17.75 -4.43 -10.22
N PHE A 55 -16.50 -4.40 -9.73
CA PHE A 55 -15.98 -3.24 -8.99
C PHE A 55 -15.97 -1.98 -9.87
N VAL A 56 -16.77 -0.98 -9.48
CA VAL A 56 -16.81 0.35 -10.10
C VAL A 56 -16.57 1.38 -9.00
N PRO A 57 -15.51 2.22 -9.06
CA PRO A 57 -15.24 3.25 -8.06
C PRO A 57 -16.47 4.12 -7.76
N GLY A 58 -17.21 4.52 -8.80
CA GLY A 58 -18.42 5.34 -8.68
C GLY A 58 -19.64 4.67 -8.04
N THR A 59 -19.62 3.34 -7.85
CA THR A 59 -20.76 2.56 -7.33
C THR A 59 -20.24 1.36 -6.52
N LEU A 60 -19.76 1.62 -5.30
CA LEU A 60 -19.17 0.60 -4.42
C LEU A 60 -20.21 -0.33 -3.78
N ILE A 61 -21.43 0.17 -3.59
CA ILE A 61 -22.60 -0.55 -3.04
C ILE A 61 -23.86 0.21 -3.49
N SER A 62 -25.01 -0.45 -3.59
CA SER A 62 -26.28 0.25 -3.84
C SER A 62 -26.93 0.71 -2.53
N ASP A 63 -27.72 1.80 -2.59
CA ASP A 63 -28.47 2.29 -1.42
C ASP A 63 -29.39 1.19 -0.84
N ALA A 64 -29.96 0.35 -1.71
CA ALA A 64 -30.78 -0.80 -1.30
C ALA A 64 -30.00 -1.90 -0.56
N GLN A 65 -28.69 -2.07 -0.79
CA GLN A 65 -27.85 -3.00 -0.02
C GLN A 65 -27.26 -2.34 1.24
N MET A 66 -26.98 -1.04 1.20
CA MET A 66 -26.45 -0.27 2.33
C MET A 66 -27.48 -0.02 3.43
N PHE A 67 -28.66 0.45 3.08
CA PHE A 67 -29.65 0.97 4.06
C PHE A 67 -30.74 -0.05 4.43
N ALA A 68 -30.61 -1.31 4.02
CA ALA A 68 -31.52 -2.40 4.39
C ALA A 68 -31.30 -2.87 5.85
N GLY A 69 -31.69 -2.04 6.82
CA GLY A 69 -31.50 -2.28 8.26
C GLY A 69 -32.12 -3.57 8.82
N THR A 70 -32.97 -4.24 8.04
CA THR A 70 -33.62 -5.52 8.38
C THR A 70 -33.09 -6.71 7.55
N SER A 71 -32.01 -6.55 6.77
CA SER A 71 -31.53 -7.59 5.84
C SER A 71 -30.97 -8.86 6.50
N MET A 72 -30.83 -8.88 7.82
CA MET A 72 -30.54 -10.05 8.65
C MET A 72 -31.24 -9.87 10.02
N THR A 73 -31.78 -10.94 10.58
CA THR A 73 -32.23 -10.97 11.99
C THR A 73 -31.05 -11.14 12.94
N ALA A 74 -31.25 -10.89 14.24
CA ALA A 74 -30.21 -11.12 15.26
C ALA A 74 -29.65 -12.55 15.20
N ALA A 75 -30.53 -13.56 15.12
CA ALA A 75 -30.13 -14.96 15.00
C ALA A 75 -29.38 -15.28 13.69
N GLN A 76 -29.70 -14.61 12.57
CA GLN A 76 -28.95 -14.75 11.32
C GLN A 76 -27.55 -14.10 11.41
N VAL A 77 -27.40 -13.02 12.19
CA VAL A 77 -26.09 -12.42 12.45
C VAL A 77 -25.26 -13.28 13.41
N ASP A 78 -25.85 -13.78 14.50
CA ASP A 78 -25.16 -14.69 15.42
C ASP A 78 -24.72 -15.97 14.68
N ALA A 79 -25.59 -16.63 13.90
CA ALA A 79 -25.22 -17.81 13.12
C ALA A 79 -24.13 -17.52 12.05
N PHE A 80 -24.05 -16.30 11.52
CA PHE A 80 -22.97 -15.87 10.64
C PHE A 80 -21.65 -15.69 11.41
N LEU A 81 -21.70 -15.12 12.62
CA LEU A 81 -20.55 -14.98 13.51
C LEU A 81 -20.06 -16.34 14.04
N ASP A 82 -20.95 -17.29 14.29
CA ASP A 82 -20.63 -18.67 14.62
C ASP A 82 -19.88 -19.35 13.47
N GLN A 83 -20.36 -19.21 12.23
CA GLN A 83 -19.72 -19.79 11.04
C GLN A 83 -18.36 -19.14 10.74
N LYS A 84 -18.28 -17.80 10.70
CA LYS A 84 -17.05 -17.09 10.30
C LYS A 84 -16.01 -17.02 11.42
N GLY A 85 -16.47 -16.97 12.67
CA GLY A 85 -15.65 -17.01 13.89
C GLY A 85 -15.50 -18.42 14.48
N ALA A 86 -15.80 -19.48 13.73
CA ALA A 86 -15.75 -20.87 14.21
C ALA A 86 -14.41 -21.21 14.87
N SER A 87 -13.30 -20.79 14.25
CA SER A 87 -11.92 -20.97 14.72
C SER A 87 -11.46 -20.02 15.83
N CYS A 88 -12.32 -19.08 16.27
CA CYS A 88 -12.00 -18.16 17.35
C CYS A 88 -12.11 -18.84 18.73
N THR A 89 -11.10 -18.67 19.58
CA THR A 89 -11.11 -19.03 21.00
C THR A 89 -10.98 -17.78 21.89
N ARG A 90 -11.43 -17.86 23.15
CA ARG A 90 -11.33 -16.76 24.12
C ARG A 90 -9.86 -16.39 24.33
N GLY A 91 -9.56 -15.09 24.36
CA GLY A 91 -8.21 -14.60 24.59
C GLY A 91 -7.68 -14.88 25.99
N THR A 92 -6.36 -14.97 26.14
CA THR A 92 -5.67 -15.05 27.44
C THR A 92 -5.79 -13.76 28.24
N ASP A 93 -6.09 -12.65 27.58
CA ASP A 93 -6.50 -11.35 28.12
C ASP A 93 -8.00 -11.31 28.51
N GLY A 94 -8.70 -12.44 28.38
CA GLY A 94 -10.08 -12.61 28.80
C GLY A 94 -11.14 -12.08 27.82
N ALA A 95 -10.78 -11.64 26.61
CA ALA A 95 -11.77 -11.16 25.64
C ALA A 95 -12.53 -12.30 24.93
N ASP A 96 -13.84 -12.08 24.73
CA ASP A 96 -14.72 -13.00 24.02
C ASP A 96 -14.75 -12.78 22.51
N CYS A 97 -14.71 -13.89 21.76
CA CYS A 97 -15.05 -13.93 20.35
C CYS A 97 -16.48 -13.43 20.11
N LEU A 98 -16.75 -12.76 18.97
CA LEU A 98 -18.06 -12.17 18.69
C LEU A 98 -19.26 -13.16 18.84
N LYS A 99 -19.09 -14.43 18.44
CA LYS A 99 -20.06 -15.51 18.68
C LYS A 99 -20.46 -15.66 20.17
N ASN A 100 -19.46 -15.62 21.05
CA ASN A 100 -19.61 -15.82 22.50
C ASN A 100 -19.91 -14.51 23.25
N LEU A 101 -19.63 -13.35 22.65
CA LEU A 101 -19.77 -12.04 23.28
C LEU A 101 -21.19 -11.83 23.80
N ARG A 102 -21.32 -11.60 25.11
CA ARG A 102 -22.57 -11.17 25.76
C ARG A 102 -22.26 -9.92 26.58
N MET A 103 -23.02 -8.85 26.39
CA MET A 103 -22.82 -7.61 27.14
C MET A 103 -24.14 -6.84 27.32
N ASP A 104 -24.22 -6.05 28.37
CA ASP A 104 -25.34 -5.13 28.57
C ASP A 104 -25.25 -3.95 27.60
N THR A 105 -26.40 -3.50 27.09
CA THR A 105 -26.52 -2.28 26.29
C THR A 105 -27.35 -1.22 27.02
N PRO A 106 -26.91 0.05 27.06
CA PRO A 106 -27.73 1.14 27.58
C PRO A 106 -28.87 1.46 26.61
N GLN A 107 -29.94 2.04 27.15
CA GLN A 107 -30.98 2.67 26.34
C GLN A 107 -30.40 3.86 25.57
N ARG A 108 -30.83 4.05 24.33
CA ARG A 108 -30.52 5.22 23.50
C ARG A 108 -31.81 5.90 23.08
N ALA A 109 -31.86 7.22 23.24
CA ALA A 109 -32.94 8.02 22.68
C ALA A 109 -32.89 8.01 21.14
N LYS A 110 -33.99 8.42 20.50
CA LYS A 110 -34.00 8.71 19.06
C LYS A 110 -33.09 9.92 18.77
N ASP A 111 -32.34 9.87 17.69
CA ASP A 111 -31.57 10.98 17.15
C ASP A 111 -32.01 11.32 15.70
N ALA A 112 -31.17 12.04 14.94
CA ALA A 112 -31.47 12.45 13.57
C ALA A 112 -31.37 11.31 12.53
N TYR A 113 -30.67 10.22 12.85
CA TYR A 113 -30.38 9.10 11.95
C TYR A 113 -30.82 7.74 12.50
N CYS A 114 -30.94 7.61 13.83
CA CYS A 114 -31.35 6.36 14.48
C CYS A 114 -32.63 6.54 15.31
N ALA A 115 -33.54 5.58 15.20
CA ALA A 115 -34.63 5.40 16.15
C ALA A 115 -34.10 5.07 17.56
N ALA A 116 -34.95 5.20 18.58
CA ALA A 116 -34.60 4.82 19.95
C ALA A 116 -34.29 3.31 20.04
N ILE A 117 -33.29 2.96 20.85
CA ILE A 117 -32.88 1.57 21.11
C ILE A 117 -33.12 1.27 22.60
N PRO A 118 -33.92 0.26 22.97
CA PRO A 118 -34.13 -0.09 24.37
C PRO A 118 -32.85 -0.68 24.98
N ALA A 119 -32.69 -0.52 26.30
CA ALA A 119 -31.65 -1.22 27.04
C ALA A 119 -31.86 -2.75 26.97
N LYS A 120 -30.78 -3.53 26.92
CA LYS A 120 -30.82 -4.99 27.01
C LYS A 120 -29.76 -5.52 27.96
N LYS A 121 -30.07 -6.63 28.63
CA LYS A 121 -29.13 -7.38 29.45
C LYS A 121 -28.54 -8.54 28.65
N ALA A 122 -27.24 -8.80 28.83
CA ALA A 122 -26.51 -9.93 28.21
C ALA A 122 -26.76 -10.12 26.70
N ALA A 123 -26.87 -9.04 25.92
CA ALA A 123 -27.15 -9.08 24.49
C ALA A 123 -26.00 -9.73 23.71
N SER A 124 -26.33 -10.57 22.72
CA SER A 124 -25.37 -11.15 21.77
C SER A 124 -24.83 -10.10 20.79
N ALA A 125 -23.67 -10.36 20.19
CA ALA A 125 -23.13 -9.51 19.13
C ALA A 125 -24.13 -9.34 17.97
N GLY A 126 -24.84 -10.40 17.57
CA GLY A 126 -25.89 -10.35 16.56
C GLY A 126 -27.12 -9.55 16.99
N THR A 127 -27.50 -9.59 18.27
CA THR A 127 -28.55 -8.70 18.82
C THR A 127 -28.12 -7.23 18.72
N ILE A 128 -26.90 -6.91 19.14
CA ILE A 128 -26.35 -5.55 19.14
C ILE A 128 -26.28 -4.99 17.70
N ILE A 129 -25.76 -5.79 16.77
CA ILE A 129 -25.70 -5.43 15.34
C ILE A 129 -27.11 -5.25 14.77
N ALA A 130 -28.03 -6.20 14.99
CA ALA A 130 -29.37 -6.15 14.41
C ALA A 130 -30.24 -5.01 14.97
N ASP A 131 -30.09 -4.65 16.25
CA ASP A 131 -30.85 -3.55 16.84
C ASP A 131 -30.36 -2.18 16.36
N VAL A 132 -29.05 -1.97 16.29
CA VAL A 132 -28.48 -0.75 15.67
C VAL A 132 -28.82 -0.69 14.18
N ALA A 133 -28.68 -1.81 13.46
CA ALA A 133 -29.00 -1.90 12.04
C ALA A 133 -30.44 -1.47 11.73
N ARG A 134 -31.40 -2.00 12.51
CA ARG A 134 -32.82 -1.66 12.40
C ARG A 134 -33.07 -0.19 12.77
N ALA A 135 -32.51 0.28 13.89
CA ALA A 135 -32.74 1.63 14.38
C ALA A 135 -32.17 2.70 13.45
N CYS A 136 -30.95 2.51 12.96
CA CYS A 136 -30.23 3.44 12.08
C CYS A 136 -30.48 3.19 10.58
N SER A 137 -31.30 2.19 10.23
CA SER A 137 -31.50 1.75 8.83
C SER A 137 -30.18 1.55 8.07
N ILE A 138 -29.28 0.75 8.64
CA ILE A 138 -27.99 0.34 8.05
C ILE A 138 -27.92 -1.18 8.05
N SER A 139 -27.58 -1.78 6.93
CA SER A 139 -27.57 -3.22 6.73
C SER A 139 -26.61 -3.95 7.69
N PRO A 140 -27.05 -5.00 8.41
CA PRO A 140 -26.17 -5.84 9.23
C PRO A 140 -24.96 -6.38 8.45
N LYS A 141 -25.15 -6.66 7.15
CA LYS A 141 -24.10 -7.13 6.24
C LYS A 141 -22.97 -6.11 6.11
N VAL A 142 -23.30 -4.82 6.01
CA VAL A 142 -22.32 -3.72 5.96
C VAL A 142 -21.53 -3.65 7.26
N LEU A 143 -22.21 -3.71 8.41
CA LEU A 143 -21.56 -3.66 9.73
C LEU A 143 -20.60 -4.86 9.91
N LEU A 144 -21.00 -6.07 9.50
CA LEU A 144 -20.14 -7.26 9.50
C LEU A 144 -18.93 -7.11 8.56
N THR A 145 -19.13 -6.60 7.34
CA THR A 145 -18.04 -6.32 6.40
C THR A 145 -17.06 -5.30 6.96
N MET A 146 -17.53 -4.24 7.63
CA MET A 146 -16.66 -3.24 8.26
C MET A 146 -15.90 -3.81 9.46
N LEU A 147 -16.53 -4.58 10.36
CA LEU A 147 -15.84 -5.23 11.49
C LEU A 147 -14.65 -6.09 11.04
N GLN A 148 -14.77 -6.71 9.86
CA GLN A 148 -13.68 -7.45 9.24
C GLN A 148 -12.64 -6.54 8.58
N LYS A 149 -13.05 -5.45 7.91
CA LYS A 149 -12.15 -4.49 7.26
C LYS A 149 -11.29 -3.72 8.26
N GLU A 150 -11.88 -3.23 9.36
CA GLU A 150 -11.18 -2.34 10.30
C GLU A 150 -10.33 -3.10 11.34
N GLN A 151 -10.77 -4.30 11.78
CA GLN A 151 -10.12 -5.05 12.88
C GLN A 151 -9.98 -6.56 12.63
N GLY A 152 -10.41 -7.12 11.49
CA GLY A 152 -10.39 -8.57 11.24
C GLY A 152 -11.27 -9.39 12.20
N LEU A 153 -12.16 -8.74 12.94
CA LEU A 153 -12.74 -9.25 14.18
C LEU A 153 -13.80 -10.34 13.98
N VAL A 154 -14.31 -10.51 12.76
CA VAL A 154 -15.31 -11.54 12.41
C VAL A 154 -14.64 -12.90 12.14
N THR A 155 -13.40 -12.94 11.64
CA THR A 155 -12.67 -14.19 11.34
C THR A 155 -11.37 -14.34 12.15
N THR A 156 -11.15 -13.56 13.19
CA THR A 156 -9.95 -13.70 14.03
C THR A 156 -9.93 -15.05 14.76
N ARG A 157 -8.74 -15.59 15.02
CA ARG A 157 -8.56 -16.76 15.91
C ARG A 157 -8.57 -16.39 17.39
N ASN A 158 -8.25 -15.13 17.70
CA ASN A 158 -8.21 -14.58 19.06
C ASN A 158 -8.69 -13.13 19.00
N ALA A 159 -9.72 -12.79 19.78
CA ALA A 159 -10.21 -11.42 19.91
C ALA A 159 -9.58 -10.79 21.15
N THR A 160 -9.12 -9.54 21.06
CA THR A 160 -8.53 -8.80 22.20
C THR A 160 -9.48 -7.71 22.72
N PRO A 161 -9.32 -7.25 23.98
CA PRO A 161 -10.08 -6.12 24.52
C PRO A 161 -9.90 -4.84 23.68
N LYS A 162 -8.74 -4.65 23.03
CA LYS A 162 -8.53 -3.54 22.10
C LYS A 162 -9.47 -3.64 20.90
N MET A 163 -9.49 -4.79 20.21
CA MET A 163 -10.33 -5.00 19.03
C MET A 163 -11.82 -4.86 19.36
N LEU A 164 -12.27 -5.33 20.53
CA LEU A 164 -13.66 -5.15 20.99
C LEU A 164 -13.97 -3.69 21.36
N ARG A 165 -13.01 -2.96 21.96
CA ARG A 165 -13.15 -1.55 22.34
C ARG A 165 -13.18 -0.60 21.14
N GLU A 166 -12.42 -0.92 20.10
CA GLU A 166 -12.06 -0.04 18.99
C GLU A 166 -12.54 -0.64 17.63
N ALA A 167 -13.58 -1.48 17.70
CA ALA A 167 -14.03 -2.40 16.66
C ALA A 167 -14.22 -1.82 15.24
N LEU A 168 -14.47 -0.51 15.12
CA LEU A 168 -14.68 0.22 13.87
C LEU A 168 -13.90 1.55 13.82
N GLY A 169 -12.85 1.70 14.64
CA GLY A 169 -11.95 2.86 14.68
C GLY A 169 -12.57 4.18 15.15
N PHE A 170 -13.85 4.21 15.56
CA PHE A 170 -14.52 5.46 15.90
C PHE A 170 -13.91 6.10 17.15
N GLY A 171 -13.57 7.39 17.03
CA GLY A 171 -12.94 8.14 18.11
C GLY A 171 -11.47 7.79 18.37
N CYS A 172 -10.81 7.01 17.50
CA CYS A 172 -9.41 6.63 17.62
C CYS A 172 -8.55 7.33 16.54
N PRO A 173 -7.90 8.47 16.84
CA PRO A 173 -6.92 9.06 15.93
C PRO A 173 -5.64 8.22 15.92
N ASP A 174 -4.98 8.13 14.77
CA ASP A 174 -3.69 7.45 14.66
C ASP A 174 -2.67 8.04 15.64
N PHE A 175 -1.93 7.16 16.32
CA PHE A 175 -0.92 7.49 17.35
C PHE A 175 -1.45 8.24 18.60
N GLN A 176 -2.77 8.29 18.82
CA GLN A 176 -3.38 8.92 20.01
C GLN A 176 -4.23 7.94 20.82
N THR A 177 -4.56 8.30 22.07
CA THR A 177 -5.56 7.58 22.86
C THR A 177 -6.95 7.81 22.30
N CYS A 178 -7.74 6.75 22.10
CA CYS A 178 -9.12 6.88 21.67
C CYS A 178 -9.97 7.65 22.68
N ASP A 179 -10.89 8.50 22.20
CA ASP A 179 -11.88 9.17 23.05
C ASP A 179 -12.81 8.11 23.69
N PRO A 180 -12.85 7.99 25.04
CA PRO A 180 -13.64 6.98 25.73
C PRO A 180 -15.14 7.07 25.46
N ARG A 181 -15.65 8.20 24.96
CA ARG A 181 -17.05 8.34 24.50
C ARG A 181 -17.41 7.40 23.35
N TYR A 182 -16.42 6.87 22.63
CA TYR A 182 -16.62 5.94 21.51
C TYR A 182 -16.24 4.50 21.85
N ALA A 183 -15.65 4.26 23.02
CA ALA A 183 -15.10 2.97 23.41
C ALA A 183 -16.17 1.90 23.68
N GLY A 184 -15.88 0.66 23.27
CA GLY A 184 -16.70 -0.52 23.53
C GLY A 184 -17.57 -0.94 22.35
N PHE A 185 -17.71 -2.25 22.14
CA PHE A 185 -18.33 -2.83 20.94
C PHE A 185 -19.71 -2.23 20.60
N ALA A 186 -20.66 -2.23 21.53
CA ALA A 186 -21.99 -1.66 21.31
C ALA A 186 -22.00 -0.14 21.06
N GLN A 187 -20.94 0.60 21.44
CA GLN A 187 -20.77 2.01 21.13
C GLN A 187 -20.14 2.21 19.74
N GLN A 188 -19.15 1.40 19.36
CA GLN A 188 -18.56 1.38 18.02
C GLN A 188 -19.60 1.03 16.95
N ILE A 189 -20.42 -0.01 17.16
CA ILE A 189 -21.49 -0.42 16.23
C ILE A 189 -22.52 0.72 16.06
N TYR A 190 -22.99 1.33 17.16
CA TYR A 190 -23.94 2.45 17.10
C TYR A 190 -23.37 3.67 16.36
N ASN A 191 -22.12 4.05 16.63
CA ASN A 191 -21.49 5.17 15.92
C ASN A 191 -21.30 4.89 14.42
N ALA A 192 -21.06 3.64 14.01
CA ALA A 192 -21.04 3.27 12.60
C ALA A 192 -22.42 3.44 11.94
N GLY A 193 -23.49 2.99 12.60
CA GLY A 193 -24.87 3.19 12.14
C GLY A 193 -25.22 4.67 11.93
N VAL A 194 -24.99 5.50 12.95
CA VAL A 194 -25.17 6.96 12.89
C VAL A 194 -24.32 7.58 11.77
N ARG A 195 -23.03 7.22 11.71
CA ARG A 195 -22.08 7.91 10.81
C ARG A 195 -22.27 7.54 9.35
N LEU A 196 -22.59 6.29 9.01
CA LEU A 196 -22.86 5.90 7.62
C LEU A 196 -24.11 6.61 7.06
N GLN A 197 -25.15 6.78 7.87
CA GLN A 197 -26.29 7.62 7.49
C GLN A 197 -25.86 9.08 7.25
N ALA A 198 -25.16 9.69 8.22
CA ALA A 198 -24.72 11.08 8.14
C ALA A 198 -23.76 11.34 6.96
N TYR A 199 -22.83 10.42 6.68
CA TYR A 199 -21.87 10.51 5.57
C TYR A 199 -22.53 10.32 4.20
N GLY A 200 -23.70 9.69 4.13
CA GLY A 200 -24.54 9.65 2.94
C GLY A 200 -25.63 10.73 2.92
N ASP A 201 -25.72 11.60 3.94
CA ASP A 201 -26.76 12.63 4.00
C ASP A 201 -26.33 13.87 3.19
N PRO A 202 -26.99 14.21 2.06
CA PRO A 202 -26.64 15.39 1.29
C PRO A 202 -26.85 16.69 2.08
N ALA A 203 -27.77 16.72 3.06
CA ALA A 203 -28.01 17.91 3.90
C ALA A 203 -26.86 18.18 4.89
N ARG A 204 -25.98 17.20 5.14
CA ARG A 204 -24.76 17.40 5.96
C ARG A 204 -23.60 18.03 5.22
N GLY A 205 -23.64 18.08 3.87
CA GLY A 205 -22.62 18.76 3.08
C GLY A 205 -21.21 18.16 3.16
N TYR A 206 -21.03 16.89 3.58
CA TYR A 206 -19.73 16.23 3.59
C TYR A 206 -19.04 16.25 2.20
N ARG A 207 -17.71 16.10 2.17
CA ARG A 207 -16.86 16.28 0.98
C ARG A 207 -17.39 15.53 -0.25
N TYR A 208 -17.65 14.23 -0.10
CA TYR A 208 -18.11 13.36 -1.18
C TYR A 208 -19.64 13.24 -1.15
N GLN A 209 -20.29 13.41 -2.30
CA GLN A 209 -21.75 13.48 -2.45
C GLN A 209 -22.19 12.76 -3.72
N ALA A 210 -23.42 12.24 -3.73
CA ALA A 210 -24.00 11.58 -4.90
C ALA A 210 -24.23 12.57 -6.07
N GLY A 211 -24.20 12.06 -7.30
CA GLY A 211 -24.43 12.85 -8.52
C GLY A 211 -23.26 13.75 -8.93
N ARG A 212 -22.09 13.66 -8.27
CA ARG A 212 -20.94 14.53 -8.52
C ARG A 212 -19.68 13.74 -8.89
N THR A 213 -18.83 14.36 -9.71
CA THR A 213 -17.50 13.84 -10.08
C THR A 213 -16.42 14.49 -9.22
N TYR A 214 -15.53 13.67 -8.67
CA TYR A 214 -14.41 14.08 -7.83
C TYR A 214 -13.11 13.48 -8.35
N ASP A 215 -12.01 14.22 -8.22
CA ASP A 215 -10.68 13.63 -8.22
C ASP A 215 -10.40 13.15 -6.77
N ILE A 216 -10.49 11.83 -6.57
CA ILE A 216 -10.31 11.16 -5.26
C ILE A 216 -8.88 10.64 -5.19
N GLN A 217 -8.20 10.91 -4.07
CA GLN A 217 -6.80 10.50 -3.89
C GLN A 217 -6.63 8.99 -3.94
N TYR A 218 -5.51 8.52 -4.49
CA TYR A 218 -5.14 7.11 -4.43
C TYR A 218 -4.64 6.69 -3.04
N SER A 219 -3.96 7.58 -2.30
CA SER A 219 -3.55 7.37 -0.91
C SER A 219 -3.41 8.70 -0.15
N PRO A 220 -3.12 8.71 1.18
CA PRO A 220 -2.89 9.94 1.94
C PRO A 220 -1.80 10.83 1.34
N TYR A 221 -0.86 10.23 0.61
CA TYR A 221 0.28 10.93 0.04
C TYR A 221 -0.10 11.63 -1.27
N ALA A 222 -0.12 12.96 -1.27
CA ALA A 222 -0.59 13.76 -2.41
C ALA A 222 0.18 13.52 -3.73
N PHE A 223 1.42 13.04 -3.67
CA PHE A 223 2.19 12.66 -4.87
C PHE A 223 1.59 11.46 -5.61
N CYS A 224 0.87 10.58 -4.91
CA CYS A 224 0.22 9.41 -5.53
C CYS A 224 -0.86 9.79 -6.55
N GLY A 225 -1.35 11.02 -6.54
CA GLY A 225 -2.33 11.48 -7.52
C GLY A 225 -3.75 10.99 -7.20
N TYR A 226 -4.58 10.96 -8.24
CA TYR A 226 -6.04 10.91 -8.09
C TYR A 226 -6.71 10.05 -9.17
N GLY A 227 -7.69 9.25 -8.75
CA GLY A 227 -8.69 8.63 -9.62
C GLY A 227 -9.90 9.55 -9.79
N LYS A 228 -10.36 9.74 -11.04
CA LYS A 228 -11.59 10.49 -11.32
C LYS A 228 -12.82 9.61 -11.13
N VAL A 229 -13.67 9.94 -10.17
CA VAL A 229 -14.79 9.12 -9.71
C VAL A 229 -16.09 9.94 -9.72
N THR A 230 -17.06 9.52 -10.54
CA THR A 230 -18.45 10.01 -10.47
C THR A 230 -19.23 9.14 -9.48
N ILE A 231 -19.61 9.70 -8.33
CA ILE A 231 -20.28 8.98 -7.26
C ILE A 231 -21.77 8.88 -7.58
N SER A 232 -22.29 7.67 -7.78
CA SER A 232 -23.66 7.45 -8.28
C SER A 232 -24.76 7.58 -7.22
N ASN A 233 -24.47 7.23 -5.96
CA ASN A 233 -25.48 7.08 -4.91
C ASN A 233 -24.95 7.46 -3.52
N ARG A 234 -25.87 7.60 -2.54
CA ARG A 234 -25.50 8.10 -1.21
C ARG A 234 -24.73 7.09 -0.36
N ALA A 235 -24.89 5.79 -0.59
CA ALA A 235 -24.10 4.75 0.06
C ALA A 235 -22.63 4.76 -0.38
N THR A 236 -22.36 5.01 -1.66
CA THR A 236 -20.99 5.15 -2.18
C THR A 236 -20.36 6.46 -1.68
N ALA A 237 -21.13 7.55 -1.59
CA ALA A 237 -20.70 8.77 -0.90
C ALA A 237 -20.34 8.49 0.57
N ALA A 238 -21.16 7.69 1.28
CA ALA A 238 -20.91 7.33 2.66
C ALA A 238 -19.60 6.55 2.86
N LEU A 239 -19.30 5.60 1.97
CA LEU A 239 -18.04 4.84 1.99
C LEU A 239 -16.82 5.73 1.69
N TYR A 240 -16.88 6.65 0.73
CA TYR A 240 -15.77 7.59 0.49
C TYR A 240 -15.59 8.62 1.61
N ASN A 241 -16.67 9.08 2.27
CA ASN A 241 -16.53 9.93 3.46
C ASN A 241 -16.00 9.16 4.69
N TYR A 242 -16.16 7.83 4.75
CA TYR A 242 -15.54 6.96 5.77
C TYR A 242 -14.10 6.56 5.44
N THR A 243 -13.78 6.32 4.17
CA THR A 243 -12.45 5.95 3.69
C THR A 243 -12.15 6.76 2.42
N PRO A 244 -11.42 7.89 2.51
CA PRO A 244 -11.36 8.94 1.48
C PRO A 244 -10.45 8.64 0.28
N PHE A 245 -10.17 7.36 0.01
CA PHE A 245 -9.23 6.91 -1.02
C PHE A 245 -9.86 5.92 -2.00
N THR A 246 -9.46 6.02 -3.26
CA THR A 246 -9.82 5.07 -4.32
C THR A 246 -8.62 4.16 -4.64
N PRO A 247 -8.79 2.85 -4.87
CA PRO A 247 -7.66 1.96 -5.16
C PRO A 247 -6.99 2.30 -6.50
N THR A 248 -5.69 2.06 -6.62
CA THR A 248 -4.95 2.08 -7.90
C THR A 248 -5.34 0.88 -8.77
N GLN A 249 -5.03 0.92 -10.08
CA GLN A 249 -5.24 -0.24 -10.95
C GLN A 249 -4.45 -1.47 -10.46
N ALA A 250 -3.20 -1.29 -10.03
CA ALA A 250 -2.39 -2.34 -9.42
C ALA A 250 -3.04 -2.93 -8.16
N THR A 251 -3.70 -2.08 -7.34
CA THR A 251 -4.45 -2.53 -6.16
C THR A 251 -5.64 -3.41 -6.52
N LEU A 252 -6.34 -3.13 -7.62
CA LEU A 252 -7.46 -3.94 -8.09
C LEU A 252 -6.97 -5.27 -8.68
N ASP A 253 -5.94 -5.23 -9.53
CA ASP A 253 -5.33 -6.41 -10.15
C ASP A 253 -4.72 -7.36 -9.10
N ALA A 254 -4.15 -6.84 -7.99
CA ALA A 254 -3.63 -7.63 -6.87
C ALA A 254 -4.71 -8.40 -6.09
N GLY A 255 -6.00 -8.08 -6.28
CA GLY A 255 -7.10 -8.97 -5.94
C GLY A 255 -7.38 -9.15 -4.45
N SER A 256 -6.83 -10.20 -3.84
CA SER A 256 -6.84 -10.45 -2.40
C SER A 256 -5.57 -9.95 -1.69
N ALA A 257 -4.45 -9.87 -2.40
CA ALA A 257 -3.14 -9.53 -1.87
C ALA A 257 -2.97 -8.04 -1.54
N ALA A 258 -1.78 -7.69 -1.04
CA ALA A 258 -1.23 -6.34 -1.11
C ALA A 258 -0.38 -6.19 -2.38
N VAL A 259 -0.13 -4.94 -2.79
CA VAL A 259 0.94 -4.59 -3.74
C VAL A 259 2.19 -4.31 -2.89
N PRO A 260 3.28 -5.10 -3.00
CA PRO A 260 4.52 -4.81 -2.28
C PRO A 260 5.12 -3.47 -2.71
N ASP A 261 5.69 -2.73 -1.75
CA ASP A 261 6.39 -1.45 -1.95
C ASP A 261 5.62 -0.37 -2.76
N ASP A 262 4.27 -0.40 -2.77
CA ASP A 262 3.41 0.66 -3.35
C ASP A 262 2.66 1.43 -2.26
N VAL A 263 3.17 2.62 -1.88
CA VAL A 263 2.51 3.57 -0.95
C VAL A 263 1.27 4.26 -1.54
N CYS A 264 1.02 4.09 -2.83
CA CYS A 264 -0.17 4.58 -3.50
C CYS A 264 -1.30 3.53 -3.49
N ALA A 265 -1.02 2.27 -3.13
CA ALA A 265 -2.01 1.21 -3.02
C ALA A 265 -2.85 1.31 -1.73
N THR A 266 -4.04 1.91 -1.78
CA THR A 266 -5.00 1.86 -0.67
C THR A 266 -6.06 0.77 -0.82
N TYR A 267 -6.18 -0.03 0.24
CA TYR A 267 -6.98 -1.25 0.22
C TYR A 267 -8.40 -1.08 0.76
N GLY A 268 -8.77 0.07 1.33
CA GLY A 268 -9.98 0.20 2.15
C GLY A 268 -11.29 -0.06 1.38
N ASN A 269 -11.61 0.77 0.37
CA ASN A 269 -12.85 0.60 -0.41
C ASN A 269 -12.83 -0.68 -1.28
N ARG A 270 -11.65 -1.11 -1.75
CA ARG A 270 -11.41 -2.42 -2.37
C ARG A 270 -11.82 -3.57 -1.43
N ASN A 271 -11.29 -3.59 -0.21
CA ASN A 271 -11.55 -4.65 0.77
C ASN A 271 -13.01 -4.66 1.22
N PHE A 272 -13.65 -3.49 1.38
CA PHE A 272 -15.09 -3.43 1.65
C PHE A 272 -15.89 -4.15 0.55
N TYR A 273 -15.71 -3.75 -0.72
CA TYR A 273 -16.41 -4.37 -1.86
C TYR A 273 -16.12 -5.87 -1.93
N ARG A 274 -14.86 -6.27 -1.78
CA ARG A 274 -14.41 -7.66 -1.87
C ARG A 274 -14.99 -8.53 -0.77
N LEU A 275 -14.95 -8.08 0.48
CA LEU A 275 -15.46 -8.82 1.64
C LEU A 275 -16.98 -8.93 1.60
N TYR A 276 -17.71 -7.87 1.22
CA TYR A 276 -19.16 -7.94 1.00
C TYR A 276 -19.49 -8.95 -0.10
N SER A 277 -18.83 -8.85 -1.26
CA SER A 277 -19.03 -9.75 -2.41
C SER A 277 -18.78 -11.22 -2.07
N GLN A 278 -17.71 -11.50 -1.32
CA GLN A 278 -17.34 -12.87 -0.90
C GLN A 278 -18.30 -13.47 0.16
N TRP A 279 -19.08 -12.65 0.87
CA TRP A 279 -19.92 -13.11 1.99
C TRP A 279 -21.42 -13.04 1.72
N PHE A 280 -21.87 -12.08 0.91
CA PHE A 280 -23.27 -11.73 0.76
C PHE A 280 -23.74 -11.55 -0.70
N GLY A 281 -22.85 -11.79 -1.67
CA GLY A 281 -23.10 -11.53 -3.09
C GLY A 281 -22.91 -10.05 -3.47
N SER A 282 -23.27 -9.71 -4.70
CA SER A 282 -22.98 -8.40 -5.31
C SER A 282 -23.48 -7.20 -4.47
N PRO A 283 -22.60 -6.30 -3.99
CA PRO A 283 -23.00 -5.13 -3.21
C PRO A 283 -23.81 -4.11 -4.04
N THR A 284 -23.71 -4.16 -5.37
CA THR A 284 -24.50 -3.30 -6.27
C THR A 284 -25.84 -3.93 -6.67
N GLY A 285 -26.02 -5.24 -6.44
CA GLY A 285 -27.14 -6.04 -6.96
C GLY A 285 -26.97 -6.49 -8.42
N ALA A 286 -25.96 -5.99 -9.14
CA ALA A 286 -25.68 -6.44 -10.50
C ALA A 286 -24.99 -7.81 -10.50
N SER A 287 -25.57 -8.78 -11.21
CA SER A 287 -24.99 -10.12 -11.42
C SER A 287 -23.97 -10.17 -12.56
N THR A 288 -23.99 -9.20 -13.49
CA THR A 288 -23.06 -9.13 -14.61
C THR A 288 -21.76 -8.44 -14.21
N SER A 289 -20.68 -9.21 -14.10
CA SER A 289 -19.35 -8.69 -13.79
C SER A 289 -18.80 -7.83 -14.93
N ARG A 290 -19.04 -6.53 -14.86
CA ARG A 290 -18.21 -5.54 -15.55
C ARG A 290 -17.03 -5.20 -14.65
N TYR A 291 -15.91 -5.89 -14.81
CA TYR A 291 -14.65 -5.19 -14.60
C TYR A 291 -14.61 -4.12 -15.71
N PRO A 292 -14.55 -2.83 -15.38
CA PRO A 292 -14.39 -1.83 -16.43
C PRO A 292 -13.01 -2.08 -17.06
N VAL A 293 -12.98 -2.49 -18.34
CA VAL A 293 -11.74 -2.82 -19.07
C VAL A 293 -10.81 -1.59 -19.12
N ALA A 294 -11.40 -0.40 -19.09
CA ALA A 294 -10.79 0.78 -18.50
C ALA A 294 -11.59 1.21 -17.26
N ALA A 295 -11.21 0.72 -16.09
CA ALA A 295 -11.35 1.53 -14.87
C ALA A 295 -10.68 2.86 -15.20
N PRO A 296 -11.24 4.03 -14.83
CA PRO A 296 -10.68 5.31 -15.24
C PRO A 296 -9.19 5.32 -14.87
N LEU A 297 -8.32 5.39 -15.89
CA LEU A 297 -6.87 5.48 -15.72
C LEU A 297 -6.57 6.86 -15.12
N GLY A 298 -6.82 6.96 -13.81
CA GLY A 298 -6.61 8.17 -13.04
C GLY A 298 -5.15 8.56 -13.13
N LYS A 299 -4.94 9.88 -13.10
CA LYS A 299 -3.66 10.52 -13.44
C LYS A 299 -2.51 9.78 -12.75
N LYS A 300 -1.50 9.34 -13.53
CA LYS A 300 -0.26 8.74 -13.01
C LYS A 300 0.24 9.59 -11.82
N PRO A 301 0.75 8.96 -10.74
CA PRO A 301 1.42 9.66 -9.66
C PRO A 301 2.34 10.77 -10.15
N ALA A 302 2.24 11.95 -9.53
CA ALA A 302 3.07 13.08 -9.88
C ALA A 302 4.50 12.78 -9.48
N ALA A 303 5.43 12.94 -10.43
CA ALA A 303 6.85 12.72 -10.19
C ALA A 303 7.31 13.58 -8.99
N PRO A 304 7.89 12.99 -7.92
CA PRO A 304 8.38 13.77 -6.79
C PRO A 304 9.54 14.67 -7.20
N PHE A 305 10.30 14.28 -8.22
CA PHE A 305 11.40 15.04 -8.81
C PHE A 305 11.34 14.88 -10.34
N ALA A 306 11.86 15.84 -11.09
CA ALA A 306 11.74 15.88 -12.56
C ALA A 306 12.38 14.65 -13.27
N ASP A 307 13.30 13.98 -12.59
CA ASP A 307 14.04 12.78 -13.01
C ASP A 307 13.57 11.49 -12.28
N VAL A 308 12.40 11.52 -11.63
CA VAL A 308 11.80 10.38 -10.91
C VAL A 308 10.37 10.11 -11.43
N PRO A 309 10.22 9.63 -12.68
CA PRO A 309 8.93 9.21 -13.23
C PRO A 309 8.43 7.90 -12.59
N TYR A 310 7.11 7.79 -12.42
CA TYR A 310 6.43 6.67 -11.76
C TYR A 310 6.59 5.31 -12.44
N ASP A 311 6.70 5.31 -13.77
CA ASP A 311 6.67 4.10 -14.60
C ASP A 311 8.05 3.52 -14.94
N THR A 312 9.15 4.22 -14.60
CA THR A 312 10.52 3.70 -14.83
C THR A 312 11.46 3.80 -13.62
N THR A 313 11.09 4.49 -12.54
CA THR A 313 11.92 4.53 -11.32
C THR A 313 11.53 3.41 -10.36
N ILE A 314 12.40 2.41 -10.18
CA ILE A 314 12.16 1.25 -9.31
C ILE A 314 11.76 1.67 -7.89
N PHE A 315 12.52 2.59 -7.27
CA PHE A 315 12.26 3.09 -5.92
C PHE A 315 11.45 4.40 -5.91
N PHE A 316 10.49 4.56 -6.84
CA PHE A 316 9.63 5.75 -6.89
C PHE A 316 8.93 6.00 -5.56
N THR A 317 8.35 4.95 -4.97
CA THR A 317 7.61 4.98 -3.70
C THR A 317 8.45 5.63 -2.60
N GLU A 318 9.66 5.12 -2.41
CA GLU A 318 10.52 5.47 -1.30
C GLU A 318 11.15 6.84 -1.52
N ILE A 319 11.48 7.21 -2.77
CA ILE A 319 11.95 8.56 -3.12
C ILE A 319 10.83 9.59 -2.92
N ALA A 320 9.60 9.27 -3.29
CA ALA A 320 8.44 10.15 -3.12
C ALA A 320 8.07 10.34 -1.64
N TRP A 321 8.12 9.26 -0.86
CA TRP A 321 7.99 9.31 0.60
C TRP A 321 9.14 10.11 1.24
N MET A 322 10.40 9.89 0.82
CA MET A 322 11.55 10.68 1.29
C MET A 322 11.39 12.19 1.02
N LYS A 323 10.73 12.57 -0.09
CA LYS A 323 10.35 13.97 -0.34
C LYS A 323 9.23 14.44 0.56
N HIS A 324 8.17 13.63 0.71
CA HIS A 324 6.98 13.99 1.50
C HIS A 324 7.32 14.20 2.98
N MET A 325 8.19 13.36 3.55
CA MET A 325 8.70 13.49 4.92
C MET A 325 9.75 14.59 5.07
N GLY A 326 10.16 15.27 3.99
CA GLY A 326 11.23 16.27 3.98
C GLY A 326 12.65 15.72 4.15
N TYR A 327 12.81 14.40 4.21
CA TYR A 327 14.11 13.75 4.44
C TYR A 327 15.08 13.97 3.27
N SER A 328 14.59 13.95 2.03
CA SER A 328 15.33 14.42 0.84
C SER A 328 14.65 15.59 0.14
N THR A 329 15.42 16.64 -0.12
CA THR A 329 14.98 17.84 -0.84
C THR A 329 15.31 17.82 -2.33
N GLY A 330 16.12 16.86 -2.80
CA GLY A 330 16.75 16.91 -4.13
C GLY A 330 17.70 18.10 -4.29
N TRP A 331 17.97 18.49 -5.54
CA TRP A 331 18.65 19.72 -5.95
C TRP A 331 17.71 20.60 -6.76
N GLY A 332 17.78 21.92 -6.57
CA GLY A 332 16.81 22.86 -7.15
C GLY A 332 15.58 23.04 -6.25
N SER A 333 14.46 23.50 -6.82
CA SER A 333 13.23 23.76 -6.07
C SER A 333 11.97 23.51 -6.91
N GLY A 334 10.81 23.39 -6.25
CA GLY A 334 9.52 23.23 -6.93
C GLY A 334 9.41 21.96 -7.78
N ALA A 335 8.91 22.10 -9.00
CA ALA A 335 8.69 21.01 -9.96
C ALA A 335 9.93 20.66 -10.80
N SER A 336 10.92 21.56 -10.89
CA SER A 336 12.19 21.32 -11.60
C SER A 336 13.29 20.75 -10.71
N ALA A 337 12.99 20.46 -9.44
CA ALA A 337 13.93 19.80 -8.54
C ALA A 337 14.25 18.37 -9.01
N VAL A 338 15.53 17.98 -8.97
CA VAL A 338 16.04 16.66 -9.38
C VAL A 338 16.55 15.84 -8.19
N TYR A 339 16.37 14.53 -8.23
CA TYR A 339 16.77 13.60 -7.17
C TYR A 339 18.11 12.91 -7.42
N ARG A 340 18.47 12.69 -8.69
CA ARG A 340 19.59 11.88 -9.18
C ARG A 340 19.57 10.44 -8.62
N PRO A 341 18.54 9.63 -8.93
CA PRO A 341 18.34 8.32 -8.32
C PRO A 341 19.54 7.38 -8.50
N TYR A 342 20.10 7.33 -9.70
CA TYR A 342 21.10 6.33 -10.07
C TYR A 342 22.56 6.73 -9.77
N ASP A 343 22.79 7.95 -9.26
CA ASP A 343 24.11 8.44 -8.85
C ASP A 343 24.53 7.84 -7.49
N PRO A 344 25.81 7.51 -7.28
CA PRO A 344 26.36 7.22 -5.96
C PRO A 344 26.21 8.42 -5.01
N ILE A 345 25.63 8.20 -3.82
CA ILE A 345 25.41 9.28 -2.84
C ILE A 345 26.64 9.52 -1.96
N LYS A 346 26.96 10.80 -1.73
CA LYS A 346 28.04 11.25 -0.85
C LYS A 346 27.68 11.07 0.63
N ARG A 347 28.71 10.84 1.48
CA ARG A 347 28.55 10.59 2.92
C ARG A 347 27.83 11.73 3.65
N ASP A 348 28.14 12.97 3.30
CA ASP A 348 27.53 14.17 3.87
C ASP A 348 25.99 14.22 3.66
N ALA A 349 25.53 13.90 2.46
CA ALA A 349 24.12 13.90 2.09
C ALA A 349 23.30 12.81 2.80
N VAL A 350 23.92 11.66 3.13
CA VAL A 350 23.27 10.64 3.98
C VAL A 350 23.09 11.14 5.40
N ILE A 351 24.09 11.81 5.97
CA ILE A 351 23.95 12.39 7.31
C ILE A 351 22.86 13.47 7.34
N ALA A 352 22.76 14.29 6.28
CA ALA A 352 21.68 15.26 6.13
C ALA A 352 20.29 14.61 6.04
N PHE A 353 20.16 13.43 5.43
CA PHE A 353 18.92 12.64 5.44
C PHE A 353 18.59 12.16 6.86
N LEU A 354 19.56 11.57 7.57
CA LEU A 354 19.37 10.98 8.89
C LEU A 354 19.09 12.04 9.98
N TYR A 355 19.71 13.22 9.89
CA TYR A 355 19.39 14.37 10.74
C TYR A 355 17.92 14.80 10.62
N ARG A 356 17.40 14.87 9.39
CA ARG A 356 15.97 15.18 9.15
C ARG A 356 15.06 14.02 9.57
N ALA A 357 15.47 12.77 9.38
CA ALA A 357 14.75 11.59 9.86
C ALA A 357 14.71 11.42 11.39
N ALA A 358 15.62 12.10 12.10
CA ALA A 358 15.65 12.27 13.56
C ALA A 358 14.86 13.52 14.04
N GLY A 359 14.11 14.19 13.17
CA GLY A 359 13.30 15.36 13.52
C GLY A 359 14.02 16.70 13.42
N SER A 360 15.20 16.77 12.79
CA SER A 360 16.05 17.97 12.69
C SER A 360 16.37 18.61 14.06
N PRO A 361 16.87 17.83 15.05
CA PRO A 361 16.99 18.28 16.44
C PRO A 361 17.81 19.57 16.60
N ALA A 362 17.41 20.42 17.54
CA ALA A 362 18.10 21.66 17.85
C ALA A 362 19.54 21.37 18.30
N PHE A 363 20.50 21.86 17.53
CA PHE A 363 21.93 21.59 17.74
C PHE A 363 22.75 22.82 17.33
N THR A 364 23.65 23.24 18.21
CA THR A 364 24.62 24.32 17.93
C THR A 364 25.95 23.66 17.56
N PRO A 365 26.40 23.79 16.31
CA PRO A 365 27.64 23.13 15.88
C PRO A 365 28.86 23.79 16.52
N PRO A 366 29.93 23.02 16.80
CA PRO A 366 31.11 23.53 17.50
C PRO A 366 31.92 24.49 16.63
N LYS A 367 32.62 25.44 17.27
CA LYS A 367 33.52 26.38 16.57
C LYS A 367 34.74 25.70 15.94
N VAL A 368 35.16 24.56 16.49
CA VAL A 368 36.23 23.70 15.99
C VAL A 368 35.61 22.35 15.64
N SER A 369 35.91 21.83 14.45
CA SER A 369 35.39 20.56 13.98
C SER A 369 36.05 19.38 14.72
N PRO A 370 35.31 18.28 15.02
CA PRO A 370 35.91 17.02 15.43
C PRO A 370 36.65 16.31 14.27
N PHE A 371 36.45 16.73 13.01
CA PHE A 371 37.08 16.16 11.82
C PHE A 371 37.92 17.19 11.07
N LYS A 372 39.14 16.82 10.70
CA LYS A 372 40.15 17.69 10.05
C LYS A 372 39.74 18.22 8.68
N ASP A 373 38.87 17.50 7.99
CA ASP A 373 38.44 17.72 6.60
C ASP A 373 37.00 18.27 6.47
N VAL A 374 36.40 18.67 7.59
CA VAL A 374 35.04 19.23 7.67
C VAL A 374 35.11 20.59 8.35
N ASN A 375 34.58 21.64 7.72
CA ASN A 375 34.61 22.99 8.28
C ASN A 375 33.33 23.79 7.98
N SER A 376 33.08 24.84 8.78
CA SER A 376 31.84 25.61 8.78
C SER A 376 31.66 26.60 7.63
N LYS A 377 32.66 26.77 6.74
CA LYS A 377 32.59 27.61 5.54
C LYS A 377 32.30 26.78 4.30
N ASP A 378 33.04 25.69 4.13
CA ASP A 378 33.07 24.94 2.87
C ASP A 378 32.18 23.67 2.91
N THR A 379 31.90 23.11 4.10
CA THR A 379 31.09 21.90 4.24
C THR A 379 29.60 22.22 4.39
N ILE A 380 28.84 22.03 3.31
CA ILE A 380 27.38 22.29 3.24
C ILE A 380 26.60 21.71 4.43
N PHE A 381 26.93 20.49 4.86
CA PHE A 381 26.26 19.79 5.97
C PHE A 381 27.09 19.77 7.26
N TYR A 382 27.89 20.82 7.52
CA TYR A 382 28.74 20.94 8.72
C TYR A 382 27.97 20.69 10.02
N LYS A 383 26.75 21.24 10.13
CA LYS A 383 25.90 21.11 11.31
C LYS A 383 25.47 19.65 11.52
N GLU A 384 25.02 19.00 10.47
CA GLU A 384 24.50 17.63 10.51
C GLU A 384 25.62 16.61 10.76
N ILE A 385 26.80 16.82 10.16
CA ILE A 385 27.99 15.98 10.38
C ILE A 385 28.48 16.10 11.83
N THR A 386 28.58 17.32 12.37
CA THR A 386 29.01 17.53 13.76
C THR A 386 27.96 17.09 14.78
N TRP A 387 26.67 17.20 14.46
CA TRP A 387 25.59 16.56 15.22
C TRP A 387 25.74 15.03 15.23
N ALA A 388 25.91 14.40 14.07
CA ALA A 388 26.02 12.95 13.95
C ALA A 388 27.22 12.38 14.72
N HIS A 389 28.30 13.14 14.85
CA HIS A 389 29.41 12.82 15.75
C HIS A 389 28.98 12.91 17.23
N SER A 390 28.31 14.00 17.64
CA SER A 390 27.87 14.20 19.03
C SER A 390 26.89 13.13 19.53
N VAL A 391 26.15 12.46 18.64
CA VAL A 391 25.23 11.35 18.97
C VAL A 391 25.78 9.97 18.58
N GLY A 392 27.07 9.84 18.27
CA GLY A 392 27.75 8.57 17.98
C GLY A 392 27.45 7.92 16.61
N LEU A 393 26.48 8.46 15.85
CA LEU A 393 26.06 7.99 14.53
C LEU A 393 27.23 8.04 13.52
N ALA A 394 28.10 9.05 13.59
CA ALA A 394 29.25 9.22 12.69
C ALA A 394 30.57 9.43 13.46
N GLN A 395 31.47 8.43 13.45
CA GLN A 395 32.76 8.48 14.16
C GLN A 395 33.96 8.89 13.29
N GLY A 396 33.81 8.96 11.96
CA GLY A 396 34.92 9.24 11.04
C GLY A 396 35.90 8.06 10.89
N TRP A 397 37.17 8.38 10.62
CA TRP A 397 38.29 7.44 10.50
C TRP A 397 39.39 7.70 11.56
N PRO A 398 40.27 6.72 11.85
CA PRO A 398 41.38 6.89 12.80
C PRO A 398 42.38 8.01 12.47
N ASP A 399 42.41 8.47 11.21
CA ASP A 399 43.19 9.64 10.79
C ASP A 399 42.58 10.99 11.23
N GLY A 400 41.36 11.00 11.76
CA GLY A 400 40.60 12.19 12.14
C GLY A 400 39.81 12.84 11.00
N THR A 401 39.48 12.10 9.94
CA THR A 401 38.65 12.57 8.81
C THR A 401 37.22 12.02 8.83
N PHE A 402 36.27 12.69 8.16
CA PHE A 402 34.91 12.21 7.92
C PHE A 402 34.59 11.95 6.44
N ARG A 403 35.43 12.48 5.54
CA ARG A 403 35.42 12.29 4.08
C ARG A 403 34.06 12.64 3.46
N PRO A 404 33.54 13.87 3.70
CA PRO A 404 32.15 14.23 3.41
C PRO A 404 31.74 13.97 1.96
N TYR A 405 32.66 14.20 1.02
CA TYR A 405 32.40 14.15 -0.41
C TYR A 405 32.73 12.81 -1.08
N GLU A 406 33.24 11.82 -0.34
CA GLU A 406 33.38 10.45 -0.86
C GLU A 406 31.99 9.80 -1.00
N PRO A 407 31.75 9.00 -2.06
CA PRO A 407 30.57 8.14 -2.13
C PRO A 407 30.55 7.14 -0.96
N ILE A 408 29.40 7.00 -0.29
CA ILE A 408 29.25 6.04 0.79
C ILE A 408 29.09 4.61 0.25
N LYS A 409 29.75 3.65 0.88
CA LYS A 409 29.62 2.22 0.57
C LYS A 409 28.39 1.61 1.26
N ARG A 410 27.91 0.48 0.74
CA ARG A 410 26.69 -0.20 1.23
C ARG A 410 26.84 -0.75 2.66
N ASP A 411 28.02 -1.24 3.01
CA ASP A 411 28.40 -1.65 4.37
C ASP A 411 28.30 -0.50 5.39
N ALA A 412 28.89 0.66 5.07
CA ALA A 412 28.85 1.86 5.90
C ALA A 412 27.44 2.46 6.03
N MET A 413 26.57 2.25 5.03
CA MET A 413 25.15 2.62 5.12
C MET A 413 24.40 1.77 6.16
N ALA A 414 24.69 0.45 6.23
CA ALA A 414 24.12 -0.41 7.26
C ALA A 414 24.55 0.02 8.67
N ALA A 415 25.85 0.33 8.84
CA ALA A 415 26.41 0.84 10.09
C ALA A 415 25.86 2.23 10.51
N PHE A 416 25.39 3.05 9.57
CA PHE A 416 24.67 4.29 9.90
C PHE A 416 23.20 4.04 10.28
N LEU A 417 22.50 3.11 9.62
CA LEU A 417 21.10 2.79 9.93
C LEU A 417 20.95 2.05 11.26
N HIS A 418 21.84 1.10 11.56
CA HIS A 418 21.85 0.40 12.86
C HIS A 418 22.05 1.38 14.01
N ARG A 419 23.01 2.31 13.90
CA ARG A 419 23.20 3.38 14.88
C ARG A 419 22.05 4.38 14.94
N ALA A 420 21.46 4.75 13.81
CA ALA A 420 20.27 5.61 13.79
C ALA A 420 19.04 4.93 14.44
N ALA A 421 18.98 3.60 14.45
CA ALA A 421 18.01 2.80 15.19
C ALA A 421 18.34 2.64 16.69
N GLY A 422 19.37 3.32 17.21
CA GLY A 422 19.80 3.24 18.61
C GLY A 422 20.84 2.14 18.89
N ALA A 423 21.49 1.60 17.85
CA ALA A 423 22.44 0.49 17.93
C ALA A 423 21.91 -0.73 18.71
N PRO A 424 20.74 -1.30 18.32
CA PRO A 424 20.10 -2.40 19.04
C PRO A 424 21.01 -3.63 19.12
N ALA A 425 21.04 -4.27 20.30
CA ALA A 425 21.81 -5.47 20.52
C ALA A 425 21.35 -6.59 19.56
N PHE A 426 22.26 -7.02 18.68
CA PHE A 426 22.01 -8.03 17.66
C PHE A 426 23.27 -8.87 17.46
N THR A 427 23.07 -10.18 17.28
CA THR A 427 24.12 -11.12 16.88
C THR A 427 23.65 -11.77 15.58
N GLY A 428 24.41 -11.57 14.50
CA GLY A 428 24.08 -12.14 13.20
C GLY A 428 24.11 -13.67 13.19
N PRO A 429 23.51 -14.30 12.17
CA PRO A 429 23.52 -15.75 12.03
C PRO A 429 24.93 -16.29 11.81
N THR A 430 25.14 -17.58 12.10
CA THR A 430 26.41 -18.29 11.82
C THR A 430 26.70 -18.38 10.32
N ARG A 431 25.64 -18.44 9.49
CA ARG A 431 25.71 -18.36 8.03
C ARG A 431 24.93 -17.13 7.57
N SER A 432 25.57 -16.27 6.79
CA SER A 432 24.95 -15.09 6.20
C SER A 432 23.78 -15.45 5.27
N PRO A 433 22.71 -14.62 5.19
CA PRO A 433 21.72 -14.71 4.13
C PRO A 433 22.27 -14.27 2.75
N PHE A 434 23.42 -13.60 2.72
CA PHE A 434 24.07 -13.12 1.50
C PHE A 434 25.33 -13.92 1.17
N THR A 435 25.57 -14.19 -0.12
CA THR A 435 26.65 -15.05 -0.62
C THR A 435 28.03 -14.40 -0.62
N ASP A 436 28.11 -13.08 -0.43
CA ASP A 436 29.31 -12.25 -0.51
C ASP A 436 29.61 -11.51 0.82
N VAL A 437 29.03 -11.97 1.93
CA VAL A 437 29.18 -11.40 3.28
C VAL A 437 29.48 -12.54 4.26
N HIS A 438 30.65 -12.54 4.88
CA HIS A 438 31.22 -13.64 5.65
C HIS A 438 31.67 -13.19 7.05
N ARG A 439 31.24 -13.92 8.10
CA ARG A 439 31.54 -13.54 9.50
C ARG A 439 33.05 -13.45 9.73
N GLY A 440 33.51 -12.26 10.09
CA GLY A 440 34.93 -11.95 10.32
C GLY A 440 35.67 -11.38 9.09
N SER A 441 35.03 -11.28 7.92
CA SER A 441 35.60 -10.68 6.72
C SER A 441 35.13 -9.24 6.47
N GLU A 442 33.90 -8.87 6.86
CA GLU A 442 33.42 -7.48 6.79
C GLU A 442 33.34 -6.84 8.19
N VAL A 443 33.73 -5.56 8.26
CA VAL A 443 33.69 -4.74 9.49
C VAL A 443 32.26 -4.58 10.03
N PHE A 444 31.26 -4.61 9.16
CA PHE A 444 29.85 -4.36 9.49
C PHE A 444 28.95 -5.59 9.26
N TYR A 445 29.47 -6.80 9.47
CA TYR A 445 28.75 -8.06 9.25
C TYR A 445 27.42 -8.13 10.02
N ASP A 446 27.45 -7.79 11.32
CA ASP A 446 26.28 -7.90 12.18
C ASP A 446 25.23 -6.81 11.85
N GLU A 447 25.61 -5.60 11.41
CA GLU A 447 24.68 -4.58 10.92
C GLU A 447 24.06 -4.91 9.55
N ILE A 448 24.84 -5.49 8.62
CA ILE A 448 24.34 -5.96 7.32
C ILE A 448 23.32 -7.09 7.52
N THR A 449 23.62 -8.04 8.42
CA THR A 449 22.72 -9.16 8.70
C THR A 449 21.53 -8.75 9.59
N TRP A 450 21.66 -7.72 10.43
CA TRP A 450 20.54 -7.05 11.11
C TRP A 450 19.57 -6.41 10.10
N MET A 451 20.08 -5.69 9.09
CA MET A 451 19.24 -5.14 8.03
C MET A 451 18.48 -6.22 7.25
N ALA A 452 19.09 -7.39 7.04
CA ALA A 452 18.40 -8.52 6.42
C ALA A 452 17.33 -9.13 7.32
N ALA A 453 17.64 -9.35 8.60
CA ALA A 453 16.72 -9.94 9.58
C ALA A 453 15.45 -9.10 9.82
N ASN A 454 15.55 -7.76 9.69
CA ASN A 454 14.42 -6.84 9.80
C ASN A 454 13.79 -6.46 8.44
N GLY A 455 14.23 -7.06 7.33
CA GLY A 455 13.70 -6.78 5.98
C GLY A 455 14.09 -5.42 5.39
N TYR A 456 14.96 -4.65 6.06
CA TYR A 456 15.43 -3.34 5.57
C TYR A 456 16.32 -3.45 4.33
N SER A 457 17.01 -4.58 4.14
CA SER A 457 17.73 -4.94 2.91
C SER A 457 17.36 -6.33 2.42
N THR A 458 16.95 -6.42 1.16
CA THR A 458 16.63 -7.68 0.46
C THR A 458 17.82 -8.29 -0.28
N GLY A 459 18.93 -7.56 -0.44
CA GLY A 459 20.01 -7.91 -1.37
C GLY A 459 19.56 -7.88 -2.84
N TRP A 460 20.33 -8.53 -3.70
CA TRP A 460 20.01 -8.78 -5.11
C TRP A 460 19.47 -10.20 -5.34
N SER A 461 18.85 -10.42 -6.51
CA SER A 461 18.32 -11.72 -6.94
C SER A 461 19.39 -12.81 -7.16
N ASP A 462 20.67 -12.45 -7.16
CA ASP A 462 21.83 -13.36 -7.19
C ASP A 462 22.27 -13.81 -5.77
N GLY A 463 21.62 -13.30 -4.72
CA GLY A 463 21.95 -13.56 -3.33
C GLY A 463 23.03 -12.65 -2.74
N THR A 464 23.50 -11.62 -3.46
CA THR A 464 24.55 -10.71 -2.97
C THR A 464 24.01 -9.51 -2.18
N PHE A 465 24.85 -8.92 -1.31
CA PHE A 465 24.65 -7.63 -0.67
C PHE A 465 25.61 -6.54 -1.17
N ARG A 466 26.73 -6.92 -1.81
CA ARG A 466 27.72 -6.03 -2.43
C ARG A 466 28.26 -4.97 -1.47
N PRO A 467 28.81 -5.37 -0.30
CA PRO A 467 29.13 -4.47 0.82
C PRO A 467 30.01 -3.29 0.40
N TYR A 468 31.00 -3.54 -0.46
CA TYR A 468 32.02 -2.57 -0.81
C TYR A 468 31.70 -1.67 -2.02
N GLU A 469 30.57 -1.88 -2.69
CA GLU A 469 30.11 -0.99 -3.77
C GLU A 469 29.58 0.34 -3.20
N PRO A 470 29.82 1.49 -3.87
CA PRO A 470 29.15 2.75 -3.57
C PRO A 470 27.62 2.61 -3.71
N ILE A 471 26.86 2.98 -2.69
CA ILE A 471 25.40 2.89 -2.73
C ILE A 471 24.81 4.03 -3.57
N LYS A 472 23.87 3.67 -4.45
CA LYS A 472 23.07 4.63 -5.22
C LYS A 472 22.03 5.33 -4.35
N ARG A 473 21.69 6.55 -4.74
CA ARG A 473 20.80 7.46 -4.00
C ARG A 473 19.36 6.97 -3.93
N ASP A 474 18.92 6.17 -4.88
CA ASP A 474 17.63 5.47 -4.89
C ASP A 474 17.57 4.32 -3.87
N ALA A 475 18.60 3.48 -3.81
CA ALA A 475 18.71 2.39 -2.83
C ALA A 475 18.81 2.91 -1.37
N VAL A 476 19.38 4.11 -1.15
CA VAL A 476 19.30 4.79 0.15
C VAL A 476 17.88 5.17 0.52
N ALA A 477 17.04 5.61 -0.43
CA ALA A 477 15.63 5.86 -0.15
C ALA A 477 14.92 4.56 0.27
N ALA A 478 15.14 3.46 -0.47
CA ALA A 478 14.58 2.15 -0.15
C ALA A 478 14.94 1.67 1.27
N PHE A 479 16.22 1.80 1.65
CA PHE A 479 16.69 1.42 2.99
C PHE A 479 16.12 2.31 4.10
N VAL A 480 16.08 3.64 3.92
CA VAL A 480 15.53 4.57 4.93
C VAL A 480 14.01 4.42 5.05
N TYR A 481 13.30 4.19 3.95
CA TYR A 481 11.86 3.90 3.95
C TYR A 481 11.55 2.63 4.75
N ARG A 482 12.17 1.50 4.41
CA ARG A 482 11.92 0.22 5.10
C ARG A 482 12.29 0.29 6.59
N TRP A 483 13.36 1.00 6.96
CA TRP A 483 13.72 1.24 8.36
C TRP A 483 12.69 2.10 9.13
N LYS A 484 12.02 3.06 8.47
CA LYS A 484 11.10 4.03 9.13
C LYS A 484 9.62 3.69 9.04
N VAL A 485 9.23 2.66 8.27
CA VAL A 485 7.82 2.35 7.93
C VAL A 485 7.42 0.90 8.26
N ALA A 486 8.39 0.02 8.57
CA ALA A 486 8.15 -1.35 9.04
C ALA A 486 7.89 -1.42 10.56
#